data_AF-A0ABD1CDD0-F1
#
_entry.id   AF-A0ABD1CDD0-F1
#
_cell.length_a   1.000
_cell.length_b   1.000
_cell.length_c   1.000
_cell.angle_alpha   90.00
_cell.angle_beta   90.00
_cell.angle_gamma   90.00
#
_symmetry.space_group_name_H-M   'P 1'
#
loop_
_entity.id
_entity.type
_entity.pdbx_description
1 polymer ?
#
loop_
_entity_poly.entity_id
_entity_poly.type
_entity_poly.pdbx_seq_one_letter_code
_entity_poly.pdbx_strand_id
1 'polypeptide(L)'
;MICAKVDVPLREQLDLNQTQVFWMCGECAKLFSNSHFRRVVKDHDGGNSEIAESMKTMQNDIANLTSTITDLKEKVQTQSTSLSTPSWPNKRQRGSSTDTPVKVAIPTAFRGTKAMNSVPVIAAEPNDLWYLWLSSFPPSVTDEDIHSMVKEYDDPIVVKMLVKKGVDVSTLSSVTFKVGIGRDYRESSMDAANWPEGLSFREFVDIDRRPAPTVLPSGFSRRRLE
;
A
#
# COMPACT_ATOMS: atom_id res chain seq x y z
N MET A 1 10.07 15.77 -7.49
CA MET A 1 9.15 15.85 -6.35
C MET A 1 9.21 17.27 -5.78
N ILE A 2 8.25 18.14 -6.11
CA ILE A 2 8.19 19.47 -5.47
C ILE A 2 7.52 19.25 -4.12
N CYS A 3 8.32 19.01 -3.09
CA CYS A 3 7.87 19.23 -1.72
C CYS A 3 7.71 20.74 -1.56
N ALA A 4 6.47 21.23 -1.56
CA ALA A 4 6.21 22.52 -0.95
C ALA A 4 6.75 22.43 0.48
N LYS A 5 7.73 23.27 0.81
CA LYS A 5 8.20 23.41 2.19
C LYS A 5 7.04 23.99 2.97
N VAL A 6 6.24 23.13 3.56
CA VAL A 6 5.22 23.51 4.53
C VAL A 6 6.00 23.92 5.77
N ASP A 7 5.93 25.19 6.12
CA ASP A 7 6.57 25.68 7.34
C ASP A 7 6.06 24.89 8.56
N VAL A 8 6.96 24.63 9.51
CA VAL A 8 6.69 23.82 10.71
C VAL A 8 5.44 24.27 11.48
N PRO A 9 5.15 25.58 11.65
CA PRO A 9 3.93 26.03 12.32
C PRO A 9 2.66 25.67 11.54
N LEU A 10 2.71 25.69 10.20
CA LEU A 10 1.58 25.30 9.37
C LEU A 10 1.32 23.80 9.49
N ARG A 11 2.38 23.00 9.60
CA ARG A 11 2.27 21.55 9.83
C ARG A 11 1.62 21.23 11.18
N GLU A 12 2.00 21.91 12.25
CA GLU A 12 1.37 21.74 13.56
C GLU A 12 -0.11 22.14 13.56
N GLN A 13 -0.48 23.19 12.83
CA GLN A 13 -1.88 23.58 12.65
C GLN A 13 -2.71 22.60 11.82
N LEU A 14 -2.07 21.89 10.88
CA LEU A 14 -2.71 20.85 10.06
C LEU A 14 -2.94 19.56 10.84
N ASP A 15 -2.01 19.17 11.71
CA ASP A 15 -2.18 18.01 12.59
C ASP A 15 -3.37 18.18 13.55
N LEU A 16 -3.67 19.43 13.94
CA LEU A 16 -4.86 19.76 14.73
C LEU A 16 -6.18 19.67 13.94
N ASN A 17 -6.10 19.68 12.61
CA ASN A 17 -7.27 19.74 11.71
C ASN A 17 -7.19 18.67 10.61
N GLN A 18 -7.02 17.40 10.99
CA GLN A 18 -6.87 16.26 10.06
C GLN A 18 -8.02 16.10 9.05
N THR A 19 -9.19 16.70 9.30
CA THR A 19 -10.36 16.65 8.42
C THR A 19 -10.43 17.80 7.41
N GLN A 20 -9.56 18.81 7.52
CA GLN A 20 -9.52 19.94 6.61
C GLN A 20 -8.57 19.63 5.46
N VAL A 21 -9.13 19.31 4.29
CA VAL A 21 -8.37 19.36 3.05
C VAL A 21 -8.05 20.83 2.78
N PHE A 22 -6.80 21.16 2.44
CA PHE A 22 -6.20 22.51 2.34
C PHE A 22 -7.01 23.64 1.65
N TRP A 23 -8.12 23.32 1.01
CA TRP A 23 -8.99 24.24 0.26
C TRP A 23 -10.44 24.29 0.78
N MET A 24 -10.77 23.58 1.87
CA MET A 24 -12.12 23.50 2.43
C MET A 24 -12.13 23.90 3.91
N CYS A 25 -13.05 24.78 4.29
CA CYS A 25 -13.32 24.99 5.71
C CYS A 25 -13.99 23.75 6.32
N GLY A 26 -13.93 23.62 7.65
CA GLY A 26 -14.47 22.45 8.35
C GLY A 26 -15.97 22.19 8.09
N GLU A 27 -16.76 23.24 7.87
CA GLU A 27 -18.19 23.09 7.52
C GLU A 27 -18.39 22.50 6.12
N CYS A 28 -17.62 22.97 5.14
CA CYS A 28 -17.65 22.42 3.79
C CYS A 28 -17.15 20.97 3.76
N ALA A 29 -16.13 20.61 4.55
CA ALA A 29 -15.65 19.23 4.67
C ALA A 29 -16.72 18.29 5.24
N LYS A 30 -17.48 18.74 6.25
CA LYS A 30 -18.64 18.00 6.81
C LYS A 30 -19.76 17.82 5.78
N LEU A 31 -20.09 18.87 5.04
CA LEU A 31 -21.10 18.80 3.98
C LEU A 31 -20.67 17.87 2.83
N PHE A 32 -19.40 17.87 2.46
CA PHE A 32 -18.86 16.98 1.42
C PHE A 32 -18.84 15.52 1.85
N SER A 33 -18.47 15.25 3.10
CA SER A 33 -18.54 13.90 3.69
C SER A 33 -19.99 13.37 3.67
N ASN A 34 -20.95 14.23 3.99
CA ASN A 34 -22.37 13.88 3.97
C ASN A 34 -22.95 13.76 2.55
N SER A 35 -22.52 14.59 1.60
CA SER A 35 -23.03 14.55 0.23
C SER A 35 -22.49 13.36 -0.56
N HIS A 36 -21.24 12.96 -0.34
CA HIS A 36 -20.66 11.73 -0.87
C HIS A 36 -21.41 10.51 -0.34
N PHE A 37 -21.67 10.46 0.97
CA PHE A 37 -22.47 9.39 1.58
C PHE A 37 -23.88 9.33 1.00
N ARG A 38 -24.56 10.48 0.85
CA ARG A 38 -25.91 10.54 0.25
C ARG A 38 -25.94 10.14 -1.23
N ARG A 39 -24.87 10.38 -1.98
CA ARG A 39 -24.79 10.00 -3.40
C ARG A 39 -24.59 8.49 -3.55
N VAL A 40 -23.72 7.88 -2.73
CA VAL A 40 -23.56 6.42 -2.66
C VAL A 40 -24.86 5.73 -2.24
N VAL A 41 -25.63 6.33 -1.32
CA VAL A 41 -26.94 5.78 -0.92
C VAL A 41 -28.01 5.96 -2.01
N LYS A 42 -28.02 7.08 -2.73
CA LYS A 42 -29.00 7.34 -3.80
C LYS A 42 -28.80 6.51 -5.06
N ASP A 43 -27.56 6.17 -5.41
CA ASP A 43 -27.29 5.29 -6.55
C ASP A 43 -27.71 3.83 -6.28
N HIS A 44 -28.15 3.52 -5.06
CA HIS A 44 -28.60 2.20 -4.63
C HIS A 44 -30.13 2.02 -4.53
N ASP A 45 -30.92 3.08 -4.78
CA ASP A 45 -32.39 3.10 -4.60
C ASP A 45 -33.17 2.26 -5.63
N GLY A 46 -32.49 1.62 -6.60
CA GLY A 46 -33.11 0.71 -7.57
C GLY A 46 -33.31 -0.74 -7.08
N GLY A 47 -32.77 -1.10 -5.90
CA GLY A 47 -32.75 -2.49 -5.38
C GLY A 47 -33.10 -2.61 -3.89
N ASN A 48 -34.04 -1.79 -3.42
CA ASN A 48 -34.19 -1.45 -1.99
C ASN A 48 -34.76 -2.54 -1.05
N SER A 49 -35.12 -3.74 -1.51
CA SER A 49 -35.59 -4.80 -0.60
C SER A 49 -34.43 -5.59 0.02
N GLU A 50 -33.42 -5.92 -0.77
CA GLU A 50 -32.33 -6.81 -0.35
C GLU A 50 -31.36 -6.13 0.62
N ILE A 51 -31.14 -4.83 0.46
CA ILE A 51 -30.27 -4.04 1.34
C ILE A 51 -30.98 -3.73 2.66
N ALA A 52 -32.30 -3.50 2.64
CA ALA A 52 -33.08 -3.31 3.85
C ALA A 52 -33.08 -4.59 4.71
N GLU A 53 -33.19 -5.76 4.07
CA GLU A 53 -33.04 -7.05 4.75
C GLU A 53 -31.60 -7.25 5.26
N SER A 54 -30.58 -6.94 4.46
CA SER A 54 -29.17 -7.02 4.89
C SER A 54 -28.86 -6.10 6.07
N MET A 55 -29.37 -4.85 6.06
CA MET A 55 -29.21 -3.92 7.19
C MET A 55 -29.93 -4.40 8.44
N LYS A 56 -31.11 -5.01 8.31
CA LYS A 56 -31.85 -5.58 9.44
C LYS A 56 -31.11 -6.79 10.02
N THR A 57 -30.51 -7.62 9.17
CA THR A 57 -29.64 -8.73 9.59
C THR A 57 -28.41 -8.20 10.35
N MET A 58 -27.70 -7.20 9.81
CA MET A 58 -26.55 -6.60 10.49
C MET A 58 -26.93 -5.96 11.84
N GLN A 59 -28.09 -5.32 11.95
CA GLN A 59 -28.58 -4.78 13.22
C GLN A 59 -28.86 -5.88 14.25
N ASN A 60 -29.45 -7.00 13.83
CA ASN A 60 -29.66 -8.16 14.70
C ASN A 60 -28.34 -8.79 15.15
N ASP A 61 -27.37 -8.90 14.25
CA ASP A 61 -26.04 -9.44 14.57
C ASP A 61 -25.30 -8.55 15.58
N ILE A 62 -25.39 -7.22 15.42
CA ILE A 62 -24.83 -6.28 16.38
C ILE A 62 -25.53 -6.44 17.74
N ALA A 63 -26.86 -6.57 17.78
CA ALA A 63 -27.58 -6.78 19.04
C ALA A 63 -27.15 -8.10 19.72
N ASN A 64 -27.00 -9.19 18.96
CA ASN A 64 -26.52 -10.47 19.46
C ASN A 64 -25.06 -10.43 19.92
N LEU A 65 -24.19 -9.72 19.20
CA LEU A 65 -22.81 -9.49 19.62
C LEU A 65 -22.74 -8.68 20.92
N THR A 66 -23.57 -7.64 21.06
CA THR A 66 -23.61 -6.86 22.31
C THR A 66 -24.09 -7.69 23.49
N SER A 67 -25.06 -8.60 23.30
CA SER A 67 -25.55 -9.47 24.38
C SER A 67 -24.51 -10.52 24.79
N THR A 68 -23.79 -11.12 23.84
CA THR A 68 -22.70 -12.07 24.14
C THR A 68 -21.54 -11.40 24.86
N ILE A 69 -21.18 -10.17 24.50
CA ILE A 69 -20.16 -9.39 25.22
C ILE A 69 -20.60 -9.10 26.66
N THR A 70 -21.87 -8.76 26.89
CA THR A 70 -22.37 -8.54 28.26
C THR A 70 -22.36 -9.82 29.10
N ASP A 71 -22.73 -10.97 28.52
CA ASP A 71 -22.71 -12.27 29.21
C ASP A 71 -21.26 -12.72 29.55
N LEU A 72 -20.33 -12.53 28.60
CA LEU A 72 -18.91 -12.79 28.85
C LEU A 72 -18.32 -11.89 29.93
N LYS A 73 -18.70 -10.61 29.94
CA LYS A 73 -18.25 -9.66 30.97
C LYS A 73 -18.72 -10.08 32.36
N GLU A 74 -19.95 -10.56 32.49
CA GLU A 74 -20.49 -11.05 33.76
C GLU A 74 -19.81 -12.34 34.24
N LYS A 75 -19.52 -13.27 33.32
CA LYS A 75 -18.76 -14.50 33.61
C LYS A 75 -17.32 -14.23 34.07
N VAL A 76 -16.63 -13.28 33.46
CA VAL A 76 -15.27 -12.89 33.88
C VAL A 76 -15.25 -12.20 35.24
N GLN A 77 -16.28 -11.39 35.53
CA GLN A 77 -16.43 -10.71 36.82
C GLN A 77 -16.68 -11.71 37.96
N THR A 78 -17.46 -12.78 37.72
CA THR A 78 -17.80 -13.79 38.73
C THR A 78 -16.70 -14.84 38.97
N GLN A 79 -15.79 -15.05 38.01
CA GLN A 79 -14.64 -15.96 38.18
C GLN A 79 -13.39 -15.33 38.84
N SER A 80 -13.38 -14.01 39.09
CA SER A 80 -12.18 -13.31 39.59
C SER A 80 -12.04 -13.24 41.11
N THR A 81 -12.93 -13.85 41.90
CA THR A 81 -12.82 -13.95 43.37
C THR A 81 -12.31 -15.31 43.82
N SER A 82 -11.04 -15.59 43.59
CA SER A 82 -10.14 -16.35 44.48
C SER A 82 -8.95 -16.81 43.66
N LEU A 83 -7.83 -16.08 43.75
CA LEU A 83 -6.48 -16.64 43.66
C LEU A 83 -5.50 -15.49 43.89
N SER A 84 -4.83 -15.58 45.04
CA SER A 84 -3.73 -14.74 45.48
C SER A 84 -2.67 -14.63 44.37
N THR A 85 -2.41 -13.41 43.91
CA THR A 85 -1.39 -13.12 42.90
C THR A 85 -0.01 -13.18 43.53
N PRO A 86 0.97 -13.91 42.94
CA PRO A 86 2.37 -13.74 43.30
C PRO A 86 2.81 -12.33 42.89
N SER A 87 3.63 -11.69 43.72
CA SER A 87 4.27 -10.41 43.46
C SER A 87 5.23 -10.51 42.26
N TRP A 88 4.91 -9.81 41.16
CA TRP A 88 5.83 -9.62 40.04
C TRP A 88 6.64 -8.33 40.26
N PRO A 89 7.98 -8.35 40.08
CA PRO A 89 8.82 -7.23 40.46
C PRO A 89 8.65 -6.03 39.52
N ASN A 90 8.38 -4.91 40.16
CA ASN A 90 8.58 -3.51 39.76
C ASN A 90 9.18 -3.22 38.37
N LYS A 91 8.32 -2.62 37.53
CA LYS A 91 8.49 -1.28 36.94
C LYS A 91 9.96 -0.83 36.79
N ARG A 92 10.60 -1.21 35.68
CA ARG A 92 11.80 -0.53 35.20
C ARG A 92 11.42 0.88 34.73
N GLN A 93 11.72 1.87 35.57
CA GLN A 93 11.90 3.26 35.16
C GLN A 93 12.87 3.29 33.98
N ARG A 94 12.39 3.73 32.81
CA ARG A 94 13.25 4.08 31.69
C ARG A 94 13.91 5.40 32.05
N GLY A 95 15.14 5.31 32.55
CA GLY A 95 16.00 6.44 32.82
C GLY A 95 16.15 7.30 31.57
N SER A 96 15.92 8.59 31.75
CA SER A 96 16.38 9.65 30.86
C SER A 96 17.90 9.68 30.92
N SER A 97 18.57 8.90 30.08
CA SER A 97 19.98 9.09 29.78
C SER A 97 20.11 10.21 28.78
N THR A 98 20.74 11.28 29.23
CA THR A 98 21.26 12.40 28.45
C THR A 98 22.42 11.89 27.59
N ASP A 99 22.15 11.01 26.63
CA ASP A 99 23.13 10.59 25.64
C ASP A 99 23.15 11.59 24.50
N THR A 100 24.28 12.25 24.39
CA THR A 100 24.68 13.08 23.27
C THR A 100 24.53 12.29 21.97
N PRO A 101 24.02 12.89 20.88
CA PRO A 101 23.92 12.21 19.60
C PRO A 101 25.33 11.96 19.06
N VAL A 102 25.81 10.72 19.19
CA VAL A 102 26.96 10.23 18.42
C VAL A 102 26.54 10.29 16.95
N LYS A 103 27.10 11.26 16.22
CA LYS A 103 27.01 11.34 14.77
C LYS A 103 27.55 10.02 14.19
N VAL A 104 26.63 9.13 13.81
CA VAL A 104 26.96 8.01 12.93
C VAL A 104 27.34 8.64 11.60
N ALA A 105 28.64 8.66 11.30
CA ALA A 105 29.16 9.11 10.02
C ALA A 105 28.53 8.25 8.93
N ILE A 106 27.75 8.88 8.05
CA ILE A 106 27.27 8.26 6.82
C ILE A 106 28.53 7.82 6.05
N PRO A 107 28.67 6.52 5.70
CA PRO A 107 29.80 6.06 4.91
C PRO A 107 29.87 6.89 3.63
N THR A 108 30.93 7.67 3.50
CA THR A 108 31.18 8.48 2.32
C THR A 108 31.34 7.52 1.15
N ALA A 109 30.52 7.66 0.11
CA ALA A 109 30.62 6.83 -1.07
C ALA A 109 32.01 7.03 -1.69
N PHE A 110 32.85 5.99 -1.60
CA PHE A 110 34.18 6.01 -2.21
C PHE A 110 34.02 5.93 -3.73
N ARG A 111 34.43 6.99 -4.42
CA ARG A 111 34.51 7.05 -5.87
C ARG A 111 35.81 6.39 -6.29
N GLY A 112 35.73 5.28 -7.04
CA GLY A 112 36.92 4.64 -7.60
C GLY A 112 37.68 5.62 -8.51
N THR A 113 38.99 5.81 -8.26
CA THR A 113 39.89 6.67 -9.03
C THR A 113 40.69 5.91 -10.08
N LYS A 114 40.42 4.62 -10.27
CA LYS A 114 41.15 3.79 -11.22
C LYS A 114 40.79 4.25 -12.64
N ALA A 115 41.78 4.71 -13.39
CA ALA A 115 41.65 5.04 -14.80
C ALA A 115 41.14 3.79 -15.54
N MET A 116 39.87 3.82 -15.92
CA MET A 116 39.23 2.74 -16.64
C MET A 116 39.62 2.92 -18.10
N ASN A 117 40.40 1.98 -18.65
CA ASN A 117 40.61 1.91 -20.10
C ASN A 117 39.22 1.95 -20.73
N SER A 118 39.00 2.93 -21.61
CA SER A 118 37.71 3.24 -22.23
C SER A 118 37.29 2.10 -23.15
N VAL A 119 36.79 1.01 -22.56
CA VAL A 119 35.92 0.09 -23.27
C VAL A 119 34.65 0.89 -23.53
N PRO A 120 34.25 1.10 -24.80
CA PRO A 120 32.97 1.75 -25.09
C PRO A 120 31.89 0.89 -24.44
N VAL A 121 31.32 1.39 -23.35
CA VAL A 121 30.09 0.85 -22.79
C VAL A 121 29.03 1.27 -23.80
N ILE A 122 28.75 0.39 -24.76
CA ILE A 122 27.58 0.51 -25.62
C ILE A 122 26.41 0.42 -24.64
N ALA A 123 25.82 1.57 -24.33
CA ALA A 123 24.58 1.61 -23.58
C ALA A 123 23.57 0.85 -24.42
N ALA A 124 23.21 -0.37 -23.98
CA ALA A 124 22.13 -1.12 -24.60
C ALA A 124 20.92 -0.17 -24.70
N GLU A 125 20.27 -0.15 -25.87
CA GLU A 125 19.07 0.66 -26.02
C GLU A 125 18.11 0.33 -24.88
N PRO A 126 17.48 1.35 -24.27
CA PRO A 126 16.56 1.11 -23.18
C PRO A 126 15.40 0.30 -23.72
N ASN A 127 15.44 -1.02 -23.55
CA ASN A 127 14.35 -1.91 -23.88
C ASN A 127 13.10 -1.30 -23.22
N ASP A 128 12.06 -1.02 -24.02
CA ASP A 128 10.79 -0.46 -23.54
C ASP A 128 10.01 -1.57 -22.83
N LEU A 129 10.54 -1.94 -21.66
CA LEU A 129 10.00 -2.97 -20.81
C LEU A 129 8.91 -2.39 -19.94
N TRP A 130 7.78 -3.08 -19.96
CA TRP A 130 6.71 -2.92 -19.02
C TRP A 130 6.88 -3.93 -17.89
N TYR A 131 6.67 -3.51 -16.65
CA TYR A 131 6.92 -4.37 -15.49
C TYR A 131 5.62 -4.79 -14.80
N LEU A 132 5.53 -6.08 -14.52
CA LEU A 132 4.45 -6.71 -13.79
C LEU A 132 4.98 -7.26 -12.46
N TRP A 133 4.17 -7.15 -11.42
CA TRP A 133 4.43 -7.82 -10.14
C TRP A 133 3.54 -9.04 -10.04
N LEU A 134 4.17 -10.20 -9.92
CA LEU A 134 3.49 -11.47 -9.69
C LEU A 134 3.76 -11.90 -8.25
N SER A 135 2.71 -12.23 -7.50
CA SER A 135 2.78 -12.55 -6.07
C SER A 135 2.03 -13.84 -5.74
N SER A 136 2.20 -14.32 -4.51
CA SER A 136 1.61 -15.55 -3.98
C SER A 136 2.28 -16.85 -4.45
N PHE A 137 3.57 -16.83 -4.78
CA PHE A 137 4.30 -18.07 -5.09
C PHE A 137 4.91 -18.70 -3.84
N PRO A 138 5.00 -20.04 -3.78
CA PRO A 138 5.74 -20.71 -2.72
C PRO A 138 7.25 -20.43 -2.84
N PRO A 139 8.01 -20.45 -1.73
CA PRO A 139 9.45 -20.15 -1.73
C PRO A 139 10.31 -21.11 -2.55
N SER A 140 9.78 -22.27 -2.94
CA SER A 140 10.46 -23.26 -3.78
C SER A 140 10.53 -22.84 -5.25
N VAL A 141 9.77 -21.84 -5.67
CA VAL A 141 9.70 -21.39 -7.06
C VAL A 141 10.93 -20.56 -7.39
N THR A 142 11.58 -20.89 -8.50
CA THR A 142 12.80 -20.24 -8.98
C THR A 142 12.50 -19.20 -10.07
N ASP A 143 13.48 -18.37 -10.41
CA ASP A 143 13.34 -17.39 -11.50
C ASP A 143 13.11 -18.11 -12.85
N GLU A 144 13.68 -19.31 -13.05
CA GLU A 144 13.56 -20.14 -14.24
C GLU A 144 12.15 -20.72 -14.41
N ASP A 145 11.49 -21.09 -13.31
CA ASP A 145 10.11 -21.59 -13.33
C ASP A 145 9.15 -20.48 -13.82
N ILE A 146 9.33 -19.27 -13.29
CA ILE A 146 8.56 -18.10 -13.70
C ILE A 146 8.86 -17.72 -15.14
N HIS A 147 10.13 -17.79 -15.56
CA HIS A 147 10.50 -17.55 -16.94
C HIS A 147 9.81 -18.53 -17.88
N SER A 148 9.75 -19.82 -17.51
CA SER A 148 9.09 -20.85 -18.32
C SER A 148 7.58 -20.64 -18.39
N MET A 149 6.95 -20.26 -17.28
CA MET A 149 5.52 -19.94 -17.21
C MET A 149 5.16 -18.74 -18.09
N VAL A 150 5.93 -17.66 -18.04
CA VAL A 150 5.63 -16.46 -18.83
C VAL A 150 5.91 -16.71 -20.32
N LYS A 151 6.95 -17.49 -20.64
CA LYS A 151 7.36 -17.83 -22.02
C LYS A 151 6.27 -18.48 -22.86
N GLU A 152 5.33 -19.19 -22.24
CA GLU A 152 4.19 -19.79 -22.94
C GLU A 152 3.27 -18.73 -23.59
N TYR A 153 3.21 -17.54 -23.00
CA TYR A 153 2.36 -16.43 -23.44
C TYR A 153 3.16 -15.35 -24.17
N ASP A 154 4.39 -15.09 -23.72
CA ASP A 154 5.27 -14.06 -24.26
C ASP A 154 6.72 -14.28 -23.81
N ASP A 155 7.74 -13.87 -24.58
CA ASP A 155 9.15 -14.05 -24.17
C ASP A 155 9.52 -12.99 -23.10
N PRO A 156 9.60 -13.35 -21.79
CA PRO A 156 9.95 -12.37 -20.78
C PRO A 156 11.40 -11.94 -20.96
N ILE A 157 11.65 -10.63 -20.91
CA ILE A 157 12.98 -10.10 -21.11
C ILE A 157 13.77 -10.07 -19.79
N VAL A 158 13.07 -9.93 -18.66
CA VAL A 158 13.69 -9.89 -17.33
C VAL A 158 12.76 -10.53 -16.30
N VAL A 159 13.23 -11.53 -15.55
CA VAL A 159 12.55 -12.04 -14.36
C VAL A 159 13.46 -11.83 -13.17
N LYS A 160 12.91 -11.34 -12.05
CA LYS A 160 13.67 -11.16 -10.81
C LYS A 160 12.82 -11.39 -9.58
N MET A 161 13.22 -12.35 -8.76
CA MET A 161 12.67 -12.55 -7.42
C MET A 161 12.93 -11.32 -6.54
N LEU A 162 11.88 -10.82 -5.89
CA LEU A 162 11.93 -9.71 -4.95
C LEU A 162 12.01 -10.22 -3.53
N VAL A 163 13.23 -10.36 -3.02
CA VAL A 163 13.51 -10.74 -1.62
C VAL A 163 14.33 -9.65 -0.94
N LYS A 164 14.00 -9.36 0.32
CA LYS A 164 14.78 -8.42 1.13
C LYS A 164 16.18 -8.97 1.34
N LYS A 165 17.20 -8.15 1.09
CA LYS A 165 18.61 -8.53 1.28
C LYS A 165 18.84 -9.08 2.70
N GLY A 166 19.44 -10.26 2.78
CA GLY A 166 19.77 -10.93 4.05
C GLY A 166 18.63 -11.74 4.68
N VAL A 167 17.48 -11.86 4.01
CA VAL A 167 16.42 -12.78 4.41
C VAL A 167 16.57 -14.08 3.62
N ASP A 168 16.51 -15.22 4.32
CA ASP A 168 16.51 -16.52 3.66
C ASP A 168 15.14 -16.79 3.03
N VAL A 169 15.16 -17.19 1.75
CA VAL A 169 13.95 -17.41 0.94
C VAL A 169 13.08 -18.48 1.58
N SER A 170 13.69 -19.53 2.16
CA SER A 170 12.99 -20.66 2.78
C SER A 170 12.09 -20.26 3.98
N THR A 171 12.35 -19.09 4.58
CA THR A 171 11.61 -18.60 5.75
C THR A 171 10.36 -17.79 5.41
N LEU A 172 10.17 -17.46 4.13
CA LEU A 172 9.05 -16.66 3.66
C LEU A 172 7.81 -17.55 3.47
N SER A 173 6.61 -16.99 3.71
CA SER A 173 5.36 -17.70 3.39
C SER A 173 5.04 -17.66 1.90
N SER A 174 5.50 -16.59 1.22
CA SER A 174 5.37 -16.42 -0.22
C SER A 174 6.47 -15.50 -0.74
N VAL A 175 6.77 -15.65 -2.03
CA VAL A 175 7.70 -14.79 -2.77
C VAL A 175 6.96 -14.02 -3.87
N THR A 176 7.55 -12.90 -4.27
CA THR A 176 7.03 -12.02 -5.33
C THR A 176 8.11 -11.88 -6.39
N PHE A 177 7.69 -11.85 -7.65
CA PHE A 177 8.58 -11.66 -8.80
C PHE A 177 8.26 -10.34 -9.50
N LYS A 178 9.31 -9.68 -9.97
CA LYS A 178 9.22 -8.57 -10.93
C LYS A 178 9.55 -9.11 -12.31
N VAL A 179 8.56 -9.07 -13.20
CA VAL A 179 8.68 -9.55 -14.57
C VAL A 179 8.66 -8.36 -15.52
N GLY A 180 9.64 -8.26 -16.40
CA GLY A 180 9.74 -7.28 -17.48
C GLY A 180 9.32 -7.92 -18.79
N ILE A 181 8.26 -7.37 -19.38
CA ILE A 181 7.59 -7.84 -20.59
C ILE A 181 7.66 -6.73 -21.64
N GLY A 182 7.65 -7.07 -22.93
CA GLY A 182 7.56 -6.06 -23.99
C GLY A 182 6.28 -5.23 -23.87
N ARG A 183 6.35 -3.92 -24.13
CA ARG A 183 5.18 -3.04 -24.01
C ARG A 183 4.01 -3.45 -24.91
N ASP A 184 4.29 -4.05 -26.07
CA ASP A 184 3.29 -4.52 -27.02
C ASP A 184 2.35 -5.59 -26.44
N TYR A 185 2.79 -6.29 -25.40
CA TYR A 185 2.05 -7.38 -24.75
C TYR A 185 1.36 -6.95 -23.45
N ARG A 186 1.38 -5.65 -23.12
CA ARG A 186 0.77 -5.10 -21.90
C ARG A 186 -0.70 -5.49 -21.75
N GLU A 187 -1.48 -5.37 -22.82
CA GLU A 187 -2.92 -5.65 -22.78
C GLU A 187 -3.19 -7.14 -22.55
N SER A 188 -2.44 -8.01 -23.25
CA SER A 188 -2.52 -9.47 -23.07
C SER A 188 -2.10 -9.90 -21.66
N SER A 189 -1.01 -9.34 -21.14
CA SER A 189 -0.48 -9.66 -19.81
C SER A 189 -1.37 -9.15 -18.66
N MET A 190 -2.28 -8.21 -18.93
CA MET A 190 -3.24 -7.69 -17.95
C MET A 190 -4.56 -8.48 -17.93
N ASP A 191 -4.76 -9.40 -18.87
CA ASP A 191 -5.93 -10.29 -18.86
C ASP A 191 -5.73 -11.41 -17.82
N ALA A 192 -6.67 -11.53 -16.89
CA ALA A 192 -6.64 -12.55 -15.84
C ALA A 192 -6.76 -13.97 -16.40
N ALA A 193 -7.34 -14.15 -17.59
CA ALA A 193 -7.50 -15.46 -18.23
C ALA A 193 -6.16 -16.08 -18.66
N ASN A 194 -5.10 -15.27 -18.79
CA ASN A 194 -3.76 -15.71 -19.21
C ASN A 194 -2.89 -16.17 -18.03
N TRP A 195 -3.41 -16.14 -16.80
CA TRP A 195 -2.66 -16.50 -15.61
C TRP A 195 -3.28 -17.72 -14.90
N PRO A 196 -2.45 -18.56 -14.25
CA PRO A 196 -2.95 -19.64 -13.41
C PRO A 196 -3.87 -19.14 -12.29
N GLU A 197 -4.86 -19.97 -11.93
CA GLU A 197 -5.79 -19.64 -10.86
C GLU A 197 -5.08 -19.44 -9.51
N GLY A 198 -5.51 -18.43 -8.75
CA GLY A 198 -4.94 -18.08 -7.44
C GLY A 198 -3.69 -17.19 -7.48
N LEU A 199 -3.18 -16.85 -8.68
CA LEU A 199 -2.08 -15.92 -8.84
C LEU A 199 -2.57 -14.47 -8.72
N SER A 200 -1.86 -13.65 -7.94
CA SER A 200 -2.15 -12.22 -7.84
C SER A 200 -1.12 -11.41 -8.60
N PHE A 201 -1.57 -10.60 -9.56
CA PHE A 201 -0.72 -9.75 -10.37
C PHE A 201 -1.16 -8.29 -10.34
N ARG A 202 -0.20 -7.37 -10.55
CA ARG A 202 -0.46 -5.93 -10.71
C ARG A 202 0.60 -5.24 -11.57
N GLU A 203 0.21 -4.15 -12.22
CA GLU A 203 1.12 -3.26 -12.95
C GLU A 203 2.11 -2.60 -11.99
N PHE A 204 3.40 -2.63 -12.33
CA PHE A 204 4.42 -1.86 -11.63
C PHE A 204 4.48 -0.45 -12.20
N VAL A 205 3.88 0.49 -11.47
CA VAL A 205 3.98 1.91 -11.80
C VAL A 205 5.31 2.43 -11.25
N ASP A 206 6.29 2.61 -12.14
CA ASP A 206 7.53 3.28 -11.79
C ASP A 206 7.23 4.74 -11.40
N ILE A 207 7.40 5.05 -10.12
CA ILE A 207 7.09 6.37 -9.56
C ILE A 207 8.00 7.43 -10.19
N ASP A 208 9.22 7.05 -10.58
CA ASP A 208 10.22 7.96 -11.15
C ASP A 208 9.96 8.27 -12.63
N ARG A 209 9.15 7.46 -13.33
CA ARG A 209 8.73 7.68 -14.72
C ARG A 209 7.32 8.25 -14.86
N ARG A 210 6.64 8.60 -13.77
CA ARG A 210 5.37 9.33 -13.89
C ARG A 210 5.65 10.64 -14.62
N PRO A 211 5.02 10.93 -15.77
CA PRO A 211 5.02 12.28 -16.29
C PRO A 211 4.55 13.18 -15.15
N ALA A 212 5.28 14.28 -14.90
CA ALA A 212 4.86 15.25 -13.90
C ALA A 212 3.37 15.53 -14.14
N PRO A 213 2.52 15.47 -13.10
CA PRO A 213 1.09 15.61 -13.29
C PRO A 213 0.86 16.83 -14.16
N THR A 214 0.29 16.62 -15.34
CA THR A 214 -0.06 17.72 -16.25
C THR A 214 -1.07 18.54 -15.49
N VAL A 215 -0.61 19.59 -14.82
CA VAL A 215 -1.47 20.58 -14.21
C VAL A 215 -2.15 21.24 -15.39
N LEU A 216 -3.33 20.72 -15.76
CA LEU A 216 -4.22 21.46 -16.63
C LEU A 216 -4.41 22.81 -15.93
N PRO A 217 -3.99 23.93 -16.55
CA PRO A 217 -4.17 25.23 -15.93
C PRO A 217 -5.65 25.36 -15.62
N SER A 218 -5.94 25.45 -14.33
CA SER A 218 -7.26 25.72 -13.78
C SER A 218 -7.71 27.09 -14.29
N GLY A 219 -8.30 27.10 -15.49
CA GLY A 219 -8.63 28.35 -16.18
C GLY A 219 -9.49 28.27 -17.44
N PHE A 220 -9.70 27.09 -18.06
CA PHE A 220 -10.62 26.99 -19.20
C PHE A 220 -11.94 26.35 -18.80
N SER A 221 -12.79 27.15 -18.14
CA SER A 221 -14.24 26.97 -18.25
C SER A 221 -14.64 27.17 -19.71
N ARG A 222 -14.77 26.08 -20.47
CA ARG A 222 -15.57 26.11 -21.69
C ARG A 222 -17.02 26.33 -21.26
N ARG A 223 -17.46 27.59 -21.24
CA ARG A 223 -18.89 27.88 -21.34
C ARG A 223 -19.34 27.32 -22.68
N ARG A 224 -20.14 26.25 -22.61
CA ARG A 224 -20.96 25.82 -23.73
C ARG A 224 -22.07 26.86 -23.84
N LEU A 225 -22.02 27.68 -24.88
CA LEU A 225 -23.19 28.38 -25.38
C LEU A 225 -23.98 27.35 -26.16
N GLU A 226 -25.12 26.95 -25.59
CA GLU A 226 -26.43 26.75 -26.24
C GLU A 226 -27.45 26.43 -25.15
#